data_AF-A0A8S1S5J5-F1
#
_entry.id   AF-A0A8S1S5J5-F1
#
_cell.length_a   1.000
_cell.length_b   1.000
_cell.length_c   1.000
_cell.angle_alpha   90.00
_cell.angle_beta   90.00
_cell.angle_gamma   90.00
#
_symmetry.space_group_name_H-M   'P 1'
#
loop_
_entity.id
_entity.type
_entity.pdbx_description
1 polymer ?
#
loop_
_entity_poly.entity_id
_entity_poly.type
_entity_poly.pdbx_seq_one_letter_code
_entity_poly.pdbx_strand_id
1 'polypeptide(L)'
;MEIQLNEEQQKIYNLVVNSKKLGITKANLAKNAGLNSKEVEKIIKTLENRDKIKSVRPNGRTTGVKLWIDFNQTLDSSLPTNVFRTADQGVDDDLIERIKQKLIYFMQQQCDGKASKDEIRRVYKAQQSEHYDETDFDRIINLLKYDSILIEEENSFFKLNPFKQQKFQFYLSYLPCQTCPVFNQCKPGNTISPEKCVFEW
;
A
#
# COMPACT_ATOMS: atom_id res chain seq x y z
N MET A 1 -13.22 -30.96 -24.66
CA MET A 1 -13.13 -31.91 -23.53
C MET A 1 -12.78 -31.10 -22.29
N GLU A 2 -13.77 -30.65 -21.53
CA GLU A 2 -13.51 -29.98 -20.25
C GLU A 2 -13.12 -31.04 -19.23
N ILE A 3 -11.82 -31.13 -18.96
CA ILE A 3 -11.30 -32.04 -17.94
C ILE A 3 -11.67 -31.43 -16.58
N GLN A 4 -12.48 -32.15 -15.80
CA GLN A 4 -12.87 -31.73 -14.46
C GLN A 4 -11.63 -31.51 -13.59
N LEU A 5 -11.60 -30.36 -12.93
CA LEU A 5 -10.60 -30.02 -11.92
C LEU A 5 -10.88 -30.86 -10.68
N ASN A 6 -9.83 -31.41 -10.07
CA ASN A 6 -9.98 -32.05 -8.75
C ASN A 6 -10.39 -31.01 -7.69
N GLU A 7 -10.97 -31.42 -6.57
CA GLU A 7 -11.46 -30.51 -5.51
C GLU A 7 -10.38 -29.52 -5.04
N GLU A 8 -9.15 -29.99 -4.84
CA GLU A 8 -8.00 -29.15 -4.46
C GLU A 8 -7.59 -28.17 -5.56
N GLN A 9 -7.65 -28.61 -6.83
CA GLN A 9 -7.34 -27.77 -7.99
C GLN A 9 -8.41 -26.68 -8.16
N GLN A 10 -9.67 -27.04 -7.96
CA GLN A 10 -10.79 -26.10 -7.97
C GLN A 10 -10.68 -25.09 -6.83
N LYS A 11 -10.26 -25.52 -5.64
CA LYS A 11 -10.00 -24.63 -4.50
C LYS A 11 -8.92 -23.60 -4.81
N ILE A 12 -7.77 -24.03 -5.33
CA ILE A 12 -6.70 -23.10 -5.74
C ILE A 12 -7.14 -22.19 -6.88
N TYR A 13 -7.83 -22.74 -7.89
CA TYR A 13 -8.34 -21.94 -9.01
C TYR A 13 -9.32 -20.86 -8.52
N ASN A 14 -10.27 -21.20 -7.65
CA ASN A 14 -11.21 -20.24 -7.06
C ASN A 14 -10.48 -19.15 -6.26
N LEU A 15 -9.44 -19.50 -5.50
CA LEU A 15 -8.62 -18.51 -4.79
C LEU A 15 -7.92 -17.53 -5.77
N VAL A 16 -7.41 -18.03 -6.89
CA VAL A 16 -6.80 -17.19 -7.93
C VAL A 16 -7.86 -16.29 -8.59
N VAL A 17 -9.01 -16.83 -8.98
CA VAL A 17 -10.10 -16.05 -9.61
C VAL A 17 -10.64 -14.98 -8.66
N ASN A 18 -10.78 -15.30 -7.36
CA ASN A 18 -11.19 -14.34 -6.33
C ASN A 18 -10.19 -13.19 -6.15
N SER A 19 -8.91 -13.42 -6.42
CA SER A 19 -7.88 -12.37 -6.37
C SER A 19 -7.96 -11.37 -7.55
N LYS A 20 -8.73 -11.69 -8.60
CA LYS A 20 -8.96 -10.84 -9.79
C LYS A 20 -7.64 -10.24 -10.32
N LYS A 21 -7.60 -8.92 -10.48
CA LYS A 21 -6.45 -8.15 -11.00
C LYS A 21 -5.33 -7.94 -9.97
N LEU A 22 -5.53 -8.29 -8.70
CA LEU A 22 -4.52 -8.13 -7.65
C LEU A 22 -3.47 -9.25 -7.70
N GLY A 23 -3.90 -10.44 -8.12
CA GLY A 23 -3.09 -11.64 -8.18
C GLY A 23 -2.61 -12.14 -6.83
N ILE A 24 -2.32 -13.44 -6.72
CA ILE A 24 -2.01 -14.10 -5.45
C ILE A 24 -0.62 -14.73 -5.41
N THR A 25 0.04 -14.72 -4.25
CA THR A 25 1.36 -15.33 -4.03
C THR A 25 1.24 -16.81 -3.69
N LYS A 26 2.33 -17.57 -3.87
CA LYS A 26 2.39 -18.99 -3.50
C LYS A 26 2.18 -19.19 -2.00
N ALA A 27 2.74 -18.30 -1.17
CA ALA A 27 2.61 -18.36 0.28
C ALA A 27 1.15 -18.20 0.71
N ASN A 28 0.43 -17.24 0.13
CA ASN A 28 -0.99 -17.05 0.42
C ASN A 28 -1.87 -18.15 -0.17
N LEU A 29 -1.51 -18.72 -1.32
CA LEU A 29 -2.19 -19.92 -1.83
C LEU A 29 -2.04 -21.10 -0.86
N ALA A 30 -0.83 -21.35 -0.35
CA ALA A 30 -0.59 -22.41 0.62
C ALA A 30 -1.36 -22.17 1.94
N LYS A 31 -1.28 -20.95 2.48
CA LYS A 31 -1.96 -20.56 3.72
C LYS A 31 -3.49 -20.66 3.60
N ASN A 32 -4.09 -20.13 2.55
CA ASN A 32 -5.55 -20.13 2.37
C ASN A 32 -6.09 -21.49 1.91
N ALA A 33 -5.31 -22.28 1.17
CA ALA A 33 -5.71 -23.62 0.79
C ALA A 33 -5.52 -24.63 1.94
N GLY A 34 -4.67 -24.33 2.93
CA GLY A 34 -4.27 -25.27 3.99
C GLY A 34 -3.37 -26.39 3.47
N LEU A 35 -2.61 -26.13 2.41
CA LEU A 35 -1.80 -27.12 1.70
C LEU A 35 -0.29 -26.84 1.85
N ASN A 36 0.52 -27.87 1.65
CA ASN A 36 1.98 -27.70 1.66
C ASN A 36 2.46 -26.96 0.40
N SER A 37 3.51 -26.15 0.53
CA SER A 37 4.14 -25.41 -0.57
C SER A 37 4.54 -26.29 -1.76
N LYS A 38 4.92 -27.56 -1.54
CA LYS A 38 5.23 -28.51 -2.62
C LYS A 38 3.99 -28.99 -3.38
N GLU A 39 2.86 -29.17 -2.70
CA GLU A 39 1.59 -29.62 -3.30
C GLU A 39 0.99 -28.50 -4.14
N VAL A 40 0.96 -27.29 -3.58
CA VAL A 40 0.56 -26.07 -4.29
C VAL A 40 1.36 -25.87 -5.56
N GLU A 41 2.68 -26.13 -5.54
CA GLU A 41 3.51 -26.00 -6.74
C GLU A 41 3.15 -26.99 -7.85
N LYS A 42 2.83 -28.24 -7.51
CA LYS A 42 2.36 -29.24 -8.47
C LYS A 42 1.02 -28.83 -9.08
N ILE A 43 0.11 -28.34 -8.26
CA ILE A 43 -1.22 -27.88 -8.71
C ILE A 43 -1.06 -26.66 -9.62
N ILE A 44 -0.25 -25.68 -9.23
CA ILE A 44 0.04 -24.48 -10.04
C ILE A 44 0.59 -24.89 -11.41
N LYS A 45 1.60 -25.76 -11.48
CA LYS A 45 2.17 -26.23 -12.75
C LYS A 45 1.11 -26.90 -13.63
N THR A 46 0.21 -27.66 -13.02
CA THR A 46 -0.91 -28.31 -13.74
C THR A 46 -1.90 -27.28 -14.30
N LEU A 47 -2.22 -26.24 -13.53
CA LEU A 47 -3.13 -25.17 -13.94
C LEU A 47 -2.50 -24.22 -14.97
N GLU A 48 -1.20 -23.94 -14.87
CA GLU A 48 -0.41 -23.18 -15.85
C GLU A 48 -0.33 -23.94 -17.18
N ASN A 49 -0.01 -25.24 -17.17
CA ASN A 49 0.02 -26.07 -18.38
C ASN A 49 -1.35 -26.22 -19.08
N ARG A 50 -2.44 -25.89 -18.38
CA ARG A 50 -3.82 -25.94 -18.90
C ARG A 50 -4.36 -24.56 -19.27
N ASP A 51 -3.52 -23.53 -19.26
CA ASP A 51 -3.88 -22.13 -19.56
C ASP A 51 -5.08 -21.61 -18.72
N LYS A 52 -5.24 -22.11 -17.49
CA LYS A 52 -6.28 -21.62 -16.56
C LYS A 52 -5.78 -20.45 -15.72
N ILE A 53 -4.51 -20.51 -15.33
CA ILE A 53 -3.83 -19.44 -14.62
C ILE A 53 -2.55 -19.12 -15.36
N LYS A 54 -2.06 -17.89 -15.18
CA LYS A 54 -0.73 -17.52 -15.61
C LYS A 54 0.01 -16.84 -14.49
N SER A 55 1.32 -16.94 -14.56
CA SER A 55 2.18 -16.19 -13.67
C SER A 55 2.57 -14.86 -14.28
N VAL A 56 2.40 -13.81 -13.48
CA VAL A 56 2.78 -12.46 -13.84
C VAL A 56 3.68 -11.91 -12.74
N ARG A 57 4.66 -11.11 -13.15
CA ARG A 57 5.46 -10.32 -12.23
C ARG A 57 4.88 -8.90 -12.22
N PRO A 58 4.53 -8.34 -11.05
CA PRO A 58 4.13 -6.94 -11.00
C PRO A 58 5.31 -6.08 -11.46
N ASN A 59 5.05 -5.30 -12.51
CA ASN A 59 5.95 -4.37 -13.20
C ASN A 59 7.35 -4.90 -13.54
N GLY A 60 7.43 -5.69 -14.63
CA GLY A 60 8.55 -5.73 -15.58
C GLY A 60 9.92 -6.29 -15.12
N ARG A 61 10.18 -6.45 -13.83
CA ARG A 61 11.49 -6.89 -13.32
C ARG A 61 11.62 -8.41 -13.26
N THR A 62 12.84 -8.91 -13.51
CA THR A 62 13.19 -10.34 -13.53
C THR A 62 13.31 -10.94 -12.11
N THR A 63 13.64 -10.10 -11.13
CA THR A 63 13.80 -10.45 -9.71
C THR A 63 12.59 -9.94 -8.91
N GLY A 64 11.83 -10.84 -8.28
CA GLY A 64 10.66 -10.47 -7.48
C GLY A 64 9.65 -11.60 -7.30
N VAL A 65 8.67 -11.35 -6.42
CA VAL A 65 7.60 -12.30 -6.08
C VAL A 65 6.71 -12.55 -7.31
N LYS A 66 6.51 -13.83 -7.65
CA LYS A 66 5.61 -14.27 -8.73
C LYS A 66 4.17 -14.20 -8.22
N LEU A 67 3.27 -13.60 -9.01
CA LEU A 67 1.83 -13.62 -8.75
C LEU A 67 1.14 -14.50 -9.76
N TRP A 68 0.13 -15.22 -9.28
CA TRP A 68 -0.75 -16.01 -10.13
C TRP A 68 -2.07 -15.27 -10.29
N ILE A 69 -2.51 -15.14 -11.54
CA ILE A 69 -3.80 -14.55 -11.93
C ILE A 69 -4.50 -15.47 -12.92
N ASP A 70 -5.79 -15.23 -13.14
CA ASP A 70 -6.54 -15.86 -14.22
C ASP A 70 -5.88 -15.57 -15.58
N PHE A 71 -5.86 -16.57 -16.47
CA PHE A 71 -5.16 -16.50 -17.75
C PHE A 71 -5.58 -15.30 -18.61
N ASN A 72 -6.87 -14.95 -18.59
CA ASN A 72 -7.41 -13.88 -19.43
C ASN A 72 -7.26 -12.48 -18.81
N GLN A 73 -6.81 -12.37 -17.56
CA GLN A 73 -6.70 -11.10 -16.86
C GLN A 73 -5.29 -10.51 -16.95
N THR A 74 -5.18 -9.21 -16.67
CA THR A 74 -3.91 -8.51 -16.48
C THR A 74 -3.85 -7.97 -15.05
N LEU A 75 -2.64 -7.83 -14.53
CA LEU A 75 -2.45 -7.18 -13.23
C LEU A 75 -2.92 -5.72 -13.31
N ASP A 76 -3.49 -5.25 -12.21
CA ASP A 76 -3.85 -3.85 -12.06
C ASP A 76 -2.58 -2.98 -12.05
N SER A 77 -2.52 -1.99 -12.94
CA SER A 77 -1.41 -1.04 -13.04
C SER A 77 -1.32 -0.10 -11.84
N SER A 78 -2.38 0.00 -11.03
CA SER A 78 -2.39 0.78 -9.79
C SER A 78 -1.57 0.13 -8.66
N LEU A 79 -1.24 -1.16 -8.77
CA LEU A 79 -0.55 -1.91 -7.72
C LEU A 79 0.89 -1.42 -7.50
N PRO A 80 1.31 -1.23 -6.23
CA PRO A 80 2.72 -1.05 -5.87
C PRO A 80 3.58 -2.15 -6.49
N THR A 81 4.80 -1.83 -6.91
CA THR A 81 5.69 -2.91 -7.36
C THR A 81 6.05 -3.84 -6.20
N ASN A 82 6.74 -4.94 -6.51
CA ASN A 82 7.18 -5.94 -5.54
C ASN A 82 7.96 -5.36 -4.35
N VAL A 83 8.53 -4.15 -4.45
CA VAL A 83 9.30 -3.51 -3.37
C VAL A 83 8.47 -3.18 -2.16
N PHE A 84 7.23 -2.73 -2.39
CA PHE A 84 6.33 -2.32 -1.31
C PHE A 84 5.33 -3.41 -0.92
N ARG A 85 5.52 -4.65 -1.40
CA ARG A 85 4.61 -5.74 -1.07
C ARG A 85 5.23 -6.71 -0.09
N THR A 86 4.49 -6.99 0.96
CA THR A 86 4.79 -8.07 1.90
C THR A 86 4.50 -9.42 1.23
N ALA A 87 5.09 -10.49 1.77
CA ALA A 87 4.94 -11.85 1.24
C ALA A 87 3.47 -12.33 1.19
N ASP A 88 2.61 -11.72 2.00
CA ASP A 88 1.18 -11.97 2.14
C ASP A 88 0.29 -10.97 1.38
N GLN A 89 0.81 -10.30 0.34
CA GLN A 89 0.09 -9.37 -0.55
C GLN A 89 -0.26 -7.99 0.05
N GLY A 90 0.05 -7.75 1.33
CA GLY A 90 -0.09 -6.44 1.97
C GLY A 90 0.94 -5.41 1.48
N VAL A 91 0.80 -4.19 1.96
CA VAL A 91 1.77 -3.11 1.74
C VAL A 91 2.76 -3.10 2.90
N ASP A 92 4.05 -2.99 2.61
CA ASP A 92 5.10 -2.83 3.64
C ASP A 92 5.11 -1.38 4.15
N ASP A 93 4.17 -1.08 5.05
CA ASP A 93 3.99 0.25 5.63
C ASP A 93 5.25 0.72 6.39
N ASP A 94 5.93 -0.22 7.06
CA ASP A 94 7.17 0.09 7.79
C ASP A 94 8.29 0.53 6.84
N LEU A 95 8.41 -0.11 5.68
CA LEU A 95 9.36 0.29 4.65
C LEU A 95 9.03 1.67 4.07
N ILE A 96 7.75 1.91 3.77
CA ILE A 96 7.28 3.21 3.29
C ILE A 96 7.64 4.28 4.31
N GLU A 97 7.34 4.07 5.58
CA GLU A 97 7.61 5.03 6.65
C GLU A 97 9.11 5.29 6.84
N ARG A 98 9.95 4.24 6.80
CA ARG A 98 11.41 4.40 6.82
C ARG A 98 11.93 5.24 5.65
N ILE A 99 11.38 5.04 4.45
CA ILE A 99 11.75 5.83 3.26
C ILE A 99 11.31 7.28 3.43
N LYS A 100 10.06 7.52 3.84
CA LYS A 100 9.55 8.87 4.12
C LYS A 100 10.47 9.62 5.07
N GLN A 101 10.78 9.02 6.23
CA GLN A 101 11.62 9.64 7.25
C GLN A 101 13.00 10.02 6.71
N LYS A 102 13.62 9.17 5.89
CA LYS A 102 14.92 9.47 5.27
C LYS A 102 14.84 10.60 4.24
N LEU A 103 13.79 10.64 3.43
CA LEU A 103 13.58 11.73 2.47
C LEU A 103 13.34 13.07 3.18
N ILE A 104 12.50 13.06 4.22
CA ILE A 104 12.24 14.24 5.05
C ILE A 104 13.53 14.70 5.73
N TYR A 105 14.27 13.79 6.35
CA TYR A 105 15.54 14.11 6.99
C TYR A 105 16.53 14.74 6.02
N PHE A 106 16.70 14.17 4.82
CA PHE A 106 17.56 14.75 3.78
C PHE A 106 17.15 16.18 3.42
N MET A 107 15.84 16.42 3.22
CA MET A 107 15.35 17.75 2.87
C MET A 107 15.49 18.74 4.03
N GLN A 108 15.36 18.31 5.29
CA GLN A 108 15.61 19.15 6.47
C GLN A 108 17.07 19.62 6.57
N GLN A 109 18.03 18.88 6.00
CA GLN A 109 19.44 19.30 5.95
C GLN A 109 19.71 20.33 4.85
N GLN A 110 18.75 20.62 3.97
CA GLN A 110 18.88 21.68 2.96
C GLN A 110 18.48 23.03 3.57
N CYS A 111 19.17 24.11 3.20
CA CYS A 111 19.00 25.44 3.81
C CYS A 111 17.54 25.93 3.90
N ASP A 112 16.73 25.67 2.86
CA ASP A 112 15.32 26.12 2.79
C ASP A 112 14.30 24.97 2.88
N GLY A 113 14.74 23.75 3.23
CA GLY A 113 13.86 22.58 3.19
C GLY A 113 13.42 22.21 1.76
N LYS A 114 14.17 22.65 0.75
CA LYS A 114 13.85 22.55 -0.69
C LYS A 114 14.82 21.61 -1.40
N ALA A 115 14.29 20.77 -2.29
CA ALA A 115 15.08 19.88 -3.13
C ALA A 115 14.41 19.65 -4.49
N SER A 116 15.21 19.47 -5.54
CA SER A 116 14.71 19.08 -6.87
C SER A 116 14.20 17.63 -6.87
N LYS A 117 13.30 17.30 -7.81
CA LYS A 117 12.85 15.91 -8.03
C LYS A 117 14.03 14.95 -8.20
N ASP A 118 15.09 15.38 -8.88
CA ASP A 118 16.28 14.58 -9.16
C ASP A 118 17.14 14.31 -7.90
N GLU A 119 17.22 15.26 -6.98
CA GLU A 119 17.89 15.06 -5.69
C GLU A 119 17.13 14.08 -4.81
N ILE A 120 15.81 14.25 -4.70
CA ILE A 120 14.96 13.33 -3.93
C ILE A 120 15.03 11.93 -4.55
N ARG A 121 15.03 11.83 -5.89
CA ARG A 121 15.21 10.56 -6.61
C ARG A 121 16.54 9.89 -6.27
N ARG A 122 17.64 10.64 -6.17
CA ARG A 122 18.96 10.10 -5.80
C ARG A 122 18.95 9.50 -4.40
N VAL A 123 18.33 10.17 -3.44
CA VAL A 123 18.21 9.66 -2.07
C VAL A 123 17.34 8.42 -2.01
N TYR A 124 16.20 8.42 -2.72
CA TYR A 124 15.34 7.25 -2.82
C TYR A 124 16.06 6.05 -3.45
N LYS A 125 16.77 6.26 -4.57
CA LYS A 125 17.60 5.23 -5.23
C LYS A 125 18.65 4.63 -4.30
N ALA A 126 19.29 5.45 -3.47
CA ALA A 126 20.29 4.98 -2.50
C ALA A 126 19.69 4.05 -1.43
N GLN A 127 18.39 4.18 -1.12
CA GLN A 127 17.71 3.29 -0.17
C GLN A 127 17.26 1.97 -0.80
N GLN A 128 17.10 1.92 -2.12
CA GLN A 128 16.48 0.81 -2.85
C GLN A 128 17.28 0.44 -4.10
N SER A 129 18.61 0.46 -4.05
CA SER A 129 19.45 0.39 -5.27
C SER A 129 19.19 -0.86 -6.11
N GLU A 130 18.89 -2.00 -5.47
CA GLU A 130 18.56 -3.25 -6.16
C GLU A 130 17.15 -3.28 -6.75
N HIS A 131 16.23 -2.47 -6.25
CA HIS A 131 14.80 -2.59 -6.55
C HIS A 131 14.10 -1.31 -7.02
N TYR A 132 14.86 -0.25 -7.31
CA TYR A 132 14.32 1.05 -7.73
C TYR A 132 13.29 0.99 -8.89
N ASP A 133 12.08 1.48 -8.69
CA ASP A 133 11.11 1.65 -9.76
C ASP A 133 10.60 3.09 -9.82
N GLU A 134 10.53 3.67 -11.03
CA GLU A 134 10.10 5.07 -11.22
C GLU A 134 8.62 5.26 -10.85
N THR A 135 7.75 4.27 -11.12
CA THR A 135 6.32 4.39 -10.79
C THR A 135 6.11 4.39 -9.28
N ASP A 136 6.90 3.60 -8.56
CA ASP A 136 6.93 3.55 -7.11
C ASP A 136 7.53 4.81 -6.48
N PHE A 137 8.57 5.37 -7.09
CA PHE A 137 9.09 6.68 -6.70
C PHE A 137 8.00 7.77 -6.82
N ASP A 138 7.31 7.84 -7.96
CA ASP A 138 6.23 8.80 -8.16
C ASP A 138 5.07 8.59 -7.17
N ARG A 139 4.76 7.34 -6.82
CA ARG A 139 3.77 7.03 -5.77
C ARG A 139 4.19 7.56 -4.41
N ILE A 140 5.45 7.37 -4.01
CA ILE A 140 5.97 7.89 -2.74
C ILE A 140 5.92 9.42 -2.70
N ILE A 141 6.30 10.08 -3.79
CA ILE A 141 6.20 11.54 -3.90
C ILE A 141 4.74 12.00 -3.78
N ASN A 142 3.82 11.36 -4.50
CA ASN A 142 2.41 11.69 -4.43
C ASN A 142 1.84 11.46 -3.03
N LEU A 143 2.23 10.38 -2.36
CA LEU A 143 1.81 10.08 -1.00
C LEU A 143 2.30 11.15 -0.02
N LEU A 144 3.56 11.60 -0.13
CA LEU A 144 4.08 12.71 0.66
C LEU A 144 3.36 14.05 0.38
N LYS A 145 2.90 14.28 -0.87
CA LYS A 145 2.06 15.44 -1.21
C LYS A 145 0.68 15.34 -0.57
N TYR A 146 0.03 14.19 -0.65
CA TYR A 146 -1.29 13.96 -0.04
C TYR A 146 -1.25 14.07 1.49
N ASP A 147 -0.19 13.57 2.12
CA ASP A 147 0.07 13.74 3.55
C ASP A 147 0.38 15.20 3.93
N SER A 148 0.38 16.11 2.94
CA SER A 148 0.71 17.54 3.05
C SER A 148 2.12 17.79 3.58
N ILE A 149 3.03 16.83 3.42
CA ILE A 149 4.43 16.93 3.85
C ILE A 149 5.25 17.67 2.80
N LEU A 150 5.00 17.39 1.52
CA LEU A 150 5.66 18.06 0.39
C LEU A 150 4.71 19.01 -0.33
N ILE A 151 5.23 20.19 -0.64
CA ILE A 151 4.61 21.17 -1.53
C ILE A 151 5.43 21.17 -2.82
N GLU A 152 4.77 21.00 -3.95
CA GLU A 152 5.40 21.12 -5.27
C GLU A 152 5.46 22.60 -5.66
N GLU A 153 6.66 23.05 -6.03
CA GLU A 153 6.91 24.40 -6.55
C GLU A 153 7.20 24.33 -8.05
N GLU A 154 7.33 25.51 -8.67
CA GLU A 154 7.74 25.62 -10.07
C GLU A 154 9.10 24.92 -10.35
N ASN A 155 9.31 24.52 -11.60
CA ASN A 155 10.55 23.90 -12.07
C ASN A 155 10.89 22.53 -11.43
N SER A 156 9.88 21.75 -11.04
CA SER A 156 10.09 20.40 -10.46
C SER A 156 10.86 20.39 -9.15
N PHE A 157 10.72 21.46 -8.35
CA PHE A 157 11.21 21.49 -6.98
C PHE A 157 10.11 21.12 -6.00
N PHE A 158 10.52 20.52 -4.88
CA PHE A 158 9.67 20.25 -3.75
C PHE A 158 10.21 20.93 -2.51
N LYS A 159 9.29 21.40 -1.68
CA LYS A 159 9.59 22.03 -0.40
C LYS A 159 8.86 21.30 0.71
N LEU A 160 9.51 21.12 1.86
CA LEU A 160 8.85 20.64 3.05
C LEU A 160 7.80 21.66 3.52
N ASN A 161 6.60 21.19 3.82
CA ASN A 161 5.52 22.04 4.31
C ASN A 161 5.85 22.55 5.72
N PRO A 162 6.05 23.87 5.91
CA PRO A 162 6.41 24.43 7.21
C PRO A 162 5.30 24.25 8.25
N PHE A 163 4.03 24.21 7.84
CA PHE A 163 2.89 24.05 8.76
C PHE A 163 2.78 22.65 9.35
N LYS A 164 3.26 21.61 8.63
CA LYS A 164 3.34 20.24 9.14
C LYS A 164 4.54 20.03 10.08
N GLN A 165 5.54 20.90 10.03
CA GLN A 165 6.67 20.89 10.96
C GLN A 165 6.36 21.64 12.26
N GLN A 166 5.44 22.59 12.22
CA GLN A 166 4.94 23.25 13.41
C GLN A 166 3.97 22.30 14.13
N LYS A 167 4.29 21.93 15.37
CA LYS A 167 3.34 21.25 16.27
C LYS A 167 2.27 22.25 16.71
N PHE A 168 1.39 22.65 15.80
CA PHE A 168 0.22 23.43 16.17
C PHE A 168 -0.78 22.47 16.83
N GLN A 169 -0.74 22.39 18.15
CA GLN A 169 -1.79 21.72 18.91
C GLN A 169 -3.03 22.61 18.85
N PHE A 170 -3.98 22.25 18.00
CA PHE A 170 -5.30 22.85 18.06
C PHE A 170 -5.99 22.32 19.32
N TYR A 171 -6.15 23.16 20.34
CA TYR A 171 -6.81 22.77 21.60
C TYR A 171 -8.21 22.16 21.39
N LEU A 172 -8.88 22.54 20.29
CA LEU A 172 -10.15 21.96 19.89
C LEU A 172 -10.08 20.48 19.53
N SER A 173 -8.95 19.96 19.03
CA SER A 173 -8.80 18.53 18.71
C SER A 173 -8.73 17.63 19.95
N TYR A 174 -8.52 18.22 21.13
CA TYR A 174 -8.60 17.52 22.41
C TYR A 174 -10.02 17.52 22.99
N LEU A 175 -10.93 18.33 22.43
CA LEU A 175 -12.31 18.35 22.88
C LEU A 175 -13.08 17.18 22.24
N PRO A 176 -13.69 16.29 23.05
CA PRO A 176 -14.46 15.16 22.53
C PRO A 176 -15.63 15.60 21.64
N CYS A 177 -16.13 16.82 21.85
CA CYS A 177 -17.20 17.42 21.05
C CYS A 177 -16.83 17.64 19.58
N GLN A 178 -15.55 17.83 19.26
CA GLN A 178 -15.09 18.16 17.90
C GLN A 178 -15.22 16.97 16.94
N THR A 179 -15.04 15.76 17.47
CA THR A 179 -15.16 14.49 16.73
C THR A 179 -16.45 13.75 17.08
N CYS A 180 -17.33 14.35 17.90
CA CYS A 180 -18.54 13.71 18.38
C CYS A 180 -19.52 13.47 17.21
N PRO A 181 -19.87 12.21 16.90
CA PRO A 181 -20.72 11.88 15.76
C PRO A 181 -22.17 12.36 15.94
N VAL A 182 -22.57 12.67 17.19
CA VAL A 182 -23.92 13.11 17.56
C VAL A 182 -23.95 14.53 18.11
N PHE A 183 -22.90 15.33 17.86
CA PHE A 183 -22.78 16.70 18.36
C PHE A 183 -24.05 17.54 18.09
N ASN A 184 -24.59 17.45 16.87
CA ASN A 184 -25.78 18.20 16.45
C ASN A 184 -27.06 17.83 17.21
N GLN A 185 -27.08 16.69 17.91
CA GLN A 185 -28.22 16.22 18.71
C GLN A 185 -28.05 16.52 20.20
N CYS A 186 -26.84 16.92 20.61
CA CYS A 186 -26.51 17.21 22.00
C CYS A 186 -27.08 18.58 22.42
N LYS A 187 -28.04 18.58 23.33
CA LYS A 187 -28.63 19.81 23.90
C LYS A 187 -28.87 19.66 25.40
N PRO A 188 -28.75 20.73 26.20
CA PRO A 188 -29.08 20.69 27.63
C PRO A 188 -30.49 20.14 27.86
N GLY A 189 -30.63 19.20 28.80
CA GLY A 189 -31.91 18.61 29.20
C GLY A 189 -32.50 17.53 28.27
N ASN A 190 -31.86 17.23 27.12
CA ASN A 190 -32.29 16.15 26.23
C ASN A 190 -31.76 14.77 26.66
N THR A 191 -32.20 13.73 25.94
CA THR A 191 -31.66 12.36 26.05
C THR A 191 -30.16 12.31 25.74
N ILE A 192 -29.73 12.98 24.66
CA ILE A 192 -28.32 13.24 24.37
C ILE A 192 -28.03 14.67 24.81
N SER A 193 -27.25 14.80 25.86
CA SER A 193 -27.02 16.08 26.54
C SER A 193 -25.63 16.13 27.16
N PRO A 194 -25.04 17.32 27.34
CA PRO A 194 -23.74 17.45 27.97
C PRO A 194 -23.73 16.81 29.37
N GLU A 195 -24.78 17.05 30.16
CA GLU A 195 -24.87 16.61 31.56
C GLU A 195 -24.89 15.08 31.75
N LYS A 196 -25.15 14.32 30.67
CA LYS A 196 -25.17 12.84 30.65
C LYS A 196 -24.15 12.28 29.65
N CYS A 197 -23.21 13.09 29.21
CA CYS A 197 -22.27 12.72 28.16
C CYS A 197 -21.22 11.73 28.68
N VAL A 198 -21.12 10.57 28.04
CA VAL A 198 -20.14 9.52 28.39
C VAL A 198 -18.70 9.91 28.06
N PHE A 199 -18.52 10.94 27.22
CA PHE A 199 -17.22 11.42 26.78
C PHE A 199 -16.74 12.66 27.56
N GLU A 200 -17.45 13.10 28.61
CA GLU A 200 -16.93 14.12 29.52
C GLU A 200 -15.73 13.57 30.34
N TRP A 201 -14.76 14.45 30.59
CA TRP A 201 -13.52 14.17 31.34
C TRP A 201 -13.62 14.74 32.74
#